data_AF-N1UDV9-F1
#
_entry.id   AF-N1UDV9-F1
#
_cell.length_a   1.000
_cell.length_b   1.000
_cell.length_c   1.000
_cell.angle_alpha   90.00
_cell.angle_beta   90.00
_cell.angle_gamma   90.00
#
_symmetry.space_group_name_H-M   'P 1'
#
loop_
_entity.id
_entity.type
_entity.pdbx_description
1 polymer ?
#
loop_
_entity_poly.entity_id
_entity_poly.type
_entity_poly.pdbx_seq_one_letter_code
_entity_poly.pdbx_strand_id
1 'polypeptide(L)'
;MNLPSDFQLTREWIQRLYEIARSSISRAIPCRGVCGVCMLHSYQMIAELLEYHSRGPLTGGGYFFDTAPNRDPFISFNQRYPQLNTLLTNVPSYANRPGFGSTLVMLPQYEWTSSDTITTRSGRLLHARSLINSPPGSIWLGLLRGRDADGSTWGHAVPILRTSQGIVVIPTNSPTMSLNTYIRSLAPTMDPNEVINRLENGSTLTELTTIQPVRIYDIPFSLTVSTRDCTGDGDGRRGSGRYPTSSLINQCSGGRCILQ
;
A
#
# COMPACT_ATOMS: atom_id res chain seq x y z
N MET A 1 3.25 2.04 -14.36
CA MET A 1 1.87 2.51 -14.18
C MET A 1 1.96 3.73 -13.31
N ASN A 2 1.46 4.88 -13.76
CA ASN A 2 1.53 6.13 -13.02
C ASN A 2 0.14 6.76 -13.00
N LEU A 3 -0.14 7.55 -11.97
CA LEU A 3 -1.23 8.53 -12.01
C LEU A 3 -0.97 9.52 -13.16
N PRO A 4 -1.99 10.25 -13.64
CA PRO A 4 -1.79 11.34 -14.59
C PRO A 4 -0.70 12.30 -14.11
N SER A 5 0.13 12.81 -15.02
CA SER A 5 1.28 13.67 -14.66
C SER A 5 0.86 14.98 -14.00
N ASP A 6 -0.38 15.40 -14.24
CA ASP A 6 -1.04 16.58 -13.66
C ASP A 6 -1.81 16.27 -12.37
N PHE A 7 -1.84 15.01 -11.91
CA PHE A 7 -2.55 14.64 -10.69
C PHE A 7 -2.02 15.43 -9.48
N GLN A 8 -2.96 16.01 -8.74
CA GLN A 8 -2.73 16.69 -7.47
C GLN A 8 -3.68 16.16 -6.41
N LEU A 9 -3.23 16.21 -5.16
CA LEU A 9 -4.11 15.95 -4.02
C LEU A 9 -5.05 17.15 -3.84
N THR A 10 -6.27 17.03 -4.36
CA THR A 10 -7.34 18.00 -4.12
C THR A 10 -7.75 18.00 -2.65
N ARG A 11 -8.56 18.99 -2.25
CA ARG A 11 -9.08 19.06 -0.88
C ARG A 11 -9.84 17.80 -0.48
N GLU A 12 -10.62 17.24 -1.41
CA GLU A 12 -11.40 16.01 -1.21
C GLU A 12 -10.46 14.81 -1.01
N TRP A 13 -9.40 14.71 -1.82
CA TRP A 13 -8.39 13.66 -1.66
C TRP A 13 -7.67 13.78 -0.32
N ILE A 14 -7.27 14.98 0.07
CA ILE A 14 -6.62 15.22 1.37
C ILE A 14 -7.55 14.81 2.52
N GLN A 15 -8.83 15.17 2.45
CA GLN A 15 -9.84 14.78 3.43
C GLN A 15 -10.00 13.26 3.49
N ARG A 16 -10.04 12.58 2.33
CA ARG A 16 -10.13 11.12 2.27
C ARG A 16 -8.93 10.42 2.89
N LEU A 17 -7.72 10.86 2.52
CA LEU A 17 -6.48 10.30 3.06
C LEU A 17 -6.40 10.53 4.58
N TYR A 18 -6.86 11.69 5.06
CA TYR A 18 -6.96 11.99 6.49
C TYR A 18 -7.89 11.03 7.24
N GLU A 19 -9.07 10.74 6.68
CA GLU A 19 -10.03 9.81 7.27
C GLU A 19 -9.44 8.38 7.35
N ILE A 20 -8.75 7.94 6.30
CA ILE A 20 -8.03 6.66 6.30
C ILE A 20 -6.95 6.67 7.38
N ALA A 21 -6.11 7.71 7.43
CA ALA A 21 -5.02 7.81 8.39
C ALA A 21 -5.49 7.74 9.85
N ARG A 22 -6.70 8.24 10.14
CA ARG A 22 -7.32 8.23 11.47
C ARG A 22 -8.15 7.00 11.80
N SER A 23 -8.32 6.08 10.86
CA SER A 23 -9.09 4.85 11.05
C SER A 23 -8.33 3.81 11.86
N SER A 24 -8.06 4.15 13.12
CA SER A 24 -7.32 3.32 14.07
C SER A 24 -7.73 3.72 15.49
N ILE A 25 -7.35 2.91 16.47
CA ILE A 25 -7.41 3.28 17.89
C ILE A 25 -6.03 3.76 18.35
N SER A 26 -5.98 4.73 19.26
CA SER A 26 -4.72 5.27 19.81
C SER A 26 -3.97 4.31 20.73
N ARG A 27 -4.52 3.13 20.99
CA ARG A 27 -3.91 2.08 21.81
C ARG A 27 -3.14 1.09 20.94
N ALA A 28 -2.17 0.41 21.54
CA ALA A 28 -1.44 -0.65 20.86
C ALA A 28 -2.42 -1.73 20.36
N ILE A 29 -2.52 -1.88 19.04
CA ILE A 29 -3.21 -2.99 18.39
C ILE A 29 -2.15 -4.05 18.10
N PRO A 30 -2.41 -5.35 18.39
CA PRO A 30 -1.52 -6.41 17.95
C PRO A 30 -1.21 -6.29 16.47
N CYS A 31 0.08 -6.27 16.11
CA CYS A 31 0.50 -6.23 14.71
C CYS A 31 -0.03 -7.47 13.97
N ARG A 32 -0.80 -7.24 12.90
CA ARG A 32 -1.16 -8.28 11.92
C ARG A 32 -0.34 -8.08 10.65
N GLY A 33 0.44 -9.08 10.26
CA GLY A 33 1.38 -8.95 9.13
C GLY A 33 2.54 -7.99 9.43
N VAL A 34 3.05 -7.31 8.40
CA VAL A 34 4.16 -6.35 8.52
C VAL A 34 3.61 -4.94 8.82
N CYS A 35 4.09 -4.27 9.87
CA CYS A 35 3.63 -2.93 10.32
C CYS A 35 2.15 -2.83 10.79
N GLY A 36 1.28 -3.80 10.49
CA GLY A 36 -0.12 -3.75 10.92
C GLY A 36 -0.88 -2.59 10.28
N VAL A 37 -1.41 -1.68 11.11
CA VAL A 37 -2.31 -0.60 10.68
C VAL A 37 -1.67 0.32 9.63
N CYS A 38 -0.40 0.72 9.80
CA CYS A 38 0.29 1.59 8.84
C CYS A 38 0.30 0.99 7.43
N MET A 39 0.50 -0.32 7.34
CA MET A 39 0.56 -1.01 6.05
C MET A 39 -0.83 -1.16 5.44
N LEU A 40 -1.83 -1.54 6.23
CA LEU A 40 -3.21 -1.64 5.76
C LEU A 40 -3.74 -0.28 5.26
N HIS A 41 -3.44 0.80 5.98
CA HIS A 41 -3.74 2.16 5.52
C HIS A 41 -3.03 2.49 4.22
N SER A 42 -1.74 2.16 4.11
CA SER A 42 -0.97 2.41 2.88
C SER A 42 -1.59 1.69 1.68
N TYR A 43 -2.01 0.43 1.84
CA TYR A 43 -2.67 -0.31 0.76
C TYR A 43 -4.01 0.30 0.37
N GLN A 44 -4.84 0.69 1.33
CA GLN A 44 -6.10 1.40 1.06
C GLN A 44 -5.84 2.69 0.26
N MET A 45 -4.91 3.53 0.71
CA MET A 45 -4.59 4.80 0.05
C MET A 45 -4.06 4.59 -1.37
N ILE A 46 -3.11 3.68 -1.56
CA ILE A 46 -2.54 3.38 -2.89
C ILE A 46 -3.61 2.81 -3.81
N ALA A 47 -4.41 1.85 -3.35
CA ALA A 47 -5.48 1.26 -4.14
C ALA A 47 -6.51 2.30 -4.56
N GLU A 48 -6.94 3.16 -3.64
CA GLU A 48 -7.93 4.19 -3.95
C GLU A 48 -7.38 5.25 -4.90
N LEU A 49 -6.13 5.70 -4.72
CA LEU A 49 -5.49 6.63 -5.64
C LEU A 49 -5.37 6.00 -7.04
N LEU A 50 -4.88 4.77 -7.16
CA LEU A 50 -4.72 4.12 -8.46
C LEU A 50 -6.06 3.87 -9.17
N GLU A 51 -7.10 3.47 -8.44
CA GLU A 51 -8.41 3.11 -9.01
C GLU A 51 -9.31 4.33 -9.28
N TYR A 52 -9.33 5.31 -8.38
CA TYR A 52 -10.34 6.37 -8.38
C TYR A 52 -9.81 7.77 -8.70
N HIS A 53 -8.52 7.94 -9.02
CA HIS A 53 -7.95 9.26 -9.35
C HIS A 53 -8.74 10.07 -10.38
N SER A 54 -9.39 9.41 -11.36
CA SER A 54 -10.18 10.07 -12.41
C SER A 54 -11.61 10.43 -12.00
N ARG A 55 -12.15 9.85 -10.92
CA ARG A 55 -13.54 10.04 -10.47
C ARG A 55 -13.65 10.78 -9.13
N GLY A 56 -12.52 11.00 -8.46
CA GLY A 56 -12.46 11.55 -7.11
C GLY A 56 -12.49 10.47 -6.03
N PRO A 57 -12.21 10.84 -4.76
CA PRO A 57 -12.13 9.89 -3.66
C PRO A 57 -13.48 9.26 -3.32
N LEU A 58 -13.45 8.08 -2.69
CA LEU A 58 -14.63 7.47 -2.09
C LEU A 58 -15.20 8.36 -0.97
N THR A 59 -16.51 8.52 -0.92
CA THR A 59 -17.21 9.30 0.12
C THR A 59 -17.62 8.46 1.35
N GLY A 60 -17.45 7.13 1.27
CA GLY A 60 -17.80 6.20 2.34
C GLY A 60 -17.19 4.82 2.12
N GLY A 61 -17.17 4.01 3.18
CA GLY A 61 -16.55 2.68 3.15
C GLY A 61 -15.04 2.73 2.86
N GLY A 62 -14.58 1.88 1.96
CA GLY A 62 -13.20 1.89 1.46
C GLY A 62 -12.86 0.65 0.65
N TYR A 63 -11.67 0.65 0.05
CA TYR A 63 -11.22 -0.43 -0.82
C TYR A 63 -11.09 -1.78 -0.07
N PHE A 64 -10.35 -1.81 1.04
CA PHE A 64 -10.12 -2.97 1.91
C PHE A 64 -10.96 -2.95 3.20
N PHE A 65 -11.14 -1.77 3.78
CA PHE A 65 -11.86 -1.63 5.05
C PHE A 65 -12.72 -0.38 5.05
N ASP A 66 -13.74 -0.37 5.90
CA ASP A 66 -14.60 0.80 6.07
C ASP A 66 -13.89 1.84 6.93
N THR A 67 -13.65 2.99 6.32
CA THR A 67 -12.94 4.11 6.93
C THR A 67 -13.80 4.69 8.05
N ALA A 68 -13.30 4.66 9.28
CA ALA A 68 -13.99 5.17 10.46
C ALA A 68 -12.99 5.51 11.58
N PRO A 69 -13.03 6.71 12.18
CA PRO A 69 -12.12 7.06 13.26
C PRO A 69 -12.39 6.22 14.51
N ASN A 70 -11.35 6.03 15.34
CA ASN A 70 -11.44 5.31 16.62
C ASN A 70 -11.94 3.86 16.50
N ARG A 71 -11.69 3.21 15.35
CA ARG A 71 -12.07 1.83 15.09
C ARG A 71 -10.87 1.07 14.53
N ASP A 72 -10.67 -0.16 14.99
CA ASP A 72 -9.65 -1.04 14.42
C ASP A 72 -10.03 -1.42 12.98
N PRO A 73 -9.23 -1.03 11.96
CA PRO A 73 -9.55 -1.30 10.56
C PRO A 73 -9.52 -2.79 10.23
N PHE A 74 -8.82 -3.61 11.02
CA PHE A 74 -8.77 -5.06 10.84
C PHE A 74 -10.11 -5.74 11.15
N ILE A 75 -11.02 -5.10 11.89
CA ILE A 75 -12.36 -5.63 12.13
C ILE A 75 -13.16 -5.65 10.81
N SER A 76 -13.30 -4.49 10.15
CA SER A 76 -14.01 -4.40 8.87
C SER A 76 -13.26 -5.19 7.78
N PHE A 77 -11.93 -5.10 7.74
CA PHE A 77 -11.12 -5.87 6.80
C PHE A 77 -11.35 -7.38 6.92
N ASN A 78 -11.34 -7.94 8.15
CA ASN A 78 -11.60 -9.36 8.35
C ASN A 78 -13.04 -9.78 8.06
N GLN A 79 -14.02 -8.89 8.31
CA GLN A 79 -15.42 -9.13 7.95
C GLN A 79 -15.61 -9.19 6.44
N ARG A 80 -14.94 -8.32 5.69
CA ARG A 80 -15.06 -8.22 4.23
C ARG A 80 -14.18 -9.23 3.48
N TYR A 81 -12.98 -9.52 3.99
CA TYR A 81 -11.98 -10.34 3.34
C TYR A 81 -11.27 -11.31 4.32
N PRO A 82 -11.98 -12.27 4.94
CA PRO A 82 -11.43 -13.12 6.00
C PRO A 82 -10.26 -13.99 5.53
N GLN A 83 -10.29 -14.50 4.29
CA GLN A 83 -9.18 -15.29 3.73
C GLN A 83 -7.96 -14.40 3.46
N LEU A 84 -8.16 -13.19 2.95
CA LEU A 84 -7.06 -12.24 2.74
C LEU A 84 -6.44 -11.81 4.07
N ASN A 85 -7.24 -11.60 5.11
CA ASN A 85 -6.74 -11.34 6.47
C ASN A 85 -5.91 -12.51 7.01
N THR A 86 -6.33 -13.76 6.73
CA THR A 86 -5.57 -14.96 7.09
C THR A 86 -4.24 -15.02 6.34
N LEU A 87 -4.24 -14.77 5.03
CA LEU A 87 -3.01 -14.72 4.21
C LEU A 87 -2.06 -13.62 4.68
N LEU A 88 -2.58 -12.43 4.99
CA LEU A 88 -1.77 -11.30 5.47
C LEU A 88 -1.13 -11.59 6.84
N THR A 89 -1.86 -12.27 7.73
CA THR A 89 -1.37 -12.69 9.04
C THR A 89 -0.29 -13.76 8.91
N ASN A 90 -0.42 -14.64 7.91
CA ASN A 90 0.45 -15.78 7.67
C ASN A 90 1.47 -15.54 6.55
N VAL A 91 1.71 -14.28 6.12
CA VAL A 91 2.80 -13.99 5.18
C VAL A 91 4.06 -14.57 5.79
N PRO A 92 4.71 -15.55 5.15
CA PRO A 92 5.65 -16.39 5.86
C PRO A 92 6.77 -15.55 6.44
N SER A 93 7.05 -15.72 7.74
CA SER A 93 8.14 -15.03 8.43
C SER A 93 9.53 -15.35 7.86
N TYR A 94 9.63 -16.44 7.08
CA TYR A 94 10.83 -16.83 6.33
C TYR A 94 10.94 -16.19 4.94
N ALA A 95 9.94 -15.41 4.48
CA ALA A 95 10.11 -14.63 3.28
C ALA A 95 11.20 -13.58 3.53
N ASN A 96 12.27 -13.59 2.71
CA ASN A 96 13.40 -12.66 2.84
C ASN A 96 12.99 -11.17 2.82
N ARG A 97 11.79 -10.85 2.32
CA ARG A 97 11.20 -9.51 2.26
C ARG A 97 9.70 -9.58 2.59
N PRO A 98 9.30 -9.70 3.86
CA PRO A 98 7.90 -9.97 4.21
C PRO A 98 6.98 -8.82 3.81
N GLY A 99 7.47 -7.57 3.82
CA GLY A 99 6.69 -6.41 3.34
C GLY A 99 6.42 -6.43 1.83
N PHE A 100 7.33 -6.98 1.03
CA PHE A 100 7.10 -7.20 -0.40
C PHE A 100 6.08 -8.32 -0.61
N GLY A 101 6.20 -9.43 0.14
CA GLY A 101 5.22 -10.52 0.14
C GLY A 101 3.81 -10.05 0.49
N SER A 102 3.65 -9.26 1.55
CA SER A 102 2.35 -8.65 1.90
C SER A 102 1.78 -7.78 0.77
N THR A 103 2.64 -7.09 0.02
CA THR A 103 2.22 -6.23 -1.09
C THR A 103 1.68 -7.04 -2.25
N LEU A 104 2.34 -8.15 -2.60
CA LEU A 104 1.86 -9.10 -3.61
C LEU A 104 0.53 -9.74 -3.21
N VAL A 105 0.31 -10.02 -1.92
CA VAL A 105 -0.95 -10.58 -1.41
C VAL A 105 -2.08 -9.55 -1.45
N MET A 106 -1.82 -8.32 -1.01
CA MET A 106 -2.85 -7.29 -0.86
C MET A 106 -3.26 -6.66 -2.19
N LEU A 107 -2.32 -6.48 -3.11
CA LEU A 107 -2.56 -5.83 -4.39
C LEU A 107 -2.00 -6.69 -5.55
N PRO A 108 -2.53 -7.90 -5.75
CA PRO A 108 -2.01 -8.89 -6.71
C PRO A 108 -2.23 -8.48 -8.17
N GLN A 109 -3.10 -7.51 -8.44
CA GLN A 109 -3.40 -7.05 -9.80
C GLN A 109 -2.26 -6.23 -10.43
N TYR A 110 -1.33 -5.72 -9.61
CA TYR A 110 -0.17 -4.97 -10.09
C TYR A 110 1.08 -5.84 -10.04
N GLU A 111 1.95 -5.67 -11.03
CA GLU A 111 3.33 -6.10 -10.92
C GLU A 111 4.09 -5.07 -10.07
N TRP A 112 4.86 -5.56 -9.10
CA TRP A 112 5.59 -4.75 -8.14
C TRP A 112 7.10 -4.95 -8.28
N THR A 113 7.85 -3.87 -8.12
CA THR A 113 9.31 -3.92 -7.93
C THR A 113 9.67 -3.34 -6.57
N SER A 114 10.79 -3.77 -6.00
CA SER A 114 11.29 -3.29 -4.71
C SER A 114 12.71 -2.77 -4.90
N SER A 115 13.03 -1.63 -4.29
CA SER A 115 14.42 -1.26 -4.08
C SER A 115 15.10 -2.27 -3.16
N ASP A 116 16.43 -2.22 -3.07
CA ASP A 116 17.14 -2.80 -1.94
C ASP A 116 16.84 -2.04 -0.65
N THR A 117 17.17 -2.67 0.49
CA THR A 117 17.08 -2.03 1.80
C THR A 117 18.26 -1.08 1.97
N ILE A 118 17.96 0.21 2.13
CA ILE A 118 18.95 1.26 2.19
C ILE A 118 19.24 1.60 3.65
N THR A 119 20.43 1.24 4.12
CA THR A 119 20.83 1.33 5.53
C THR A 119 21.68 2.58 5.84
N THR A 120 22.29 3.22 4.84
CA THR A 120 23.12 4.41 5.02
C THR A 120 22.34 5.71 4.78
N ARG A 121 22.68 6.77 5.52
CA ARG A 121 22.05 8.10 5.33
C ARG A 121 22.31 8.66 3.93
N SER A 122 23.53 8.53 3.42
CA SER A 122 23.89 8.95 2.05
C SER A 122 23.10 8.18 1.00
N GLY A 123 22.95 6.86 1.15
CA GLY A 123 22.10 6.04 0.30
C GLY A 123 20.64 6.49 0.31
N ARG A 124 20.09 6.82 1.48
CA ARG A 124 18.71 7.32 1.60
C ARG A 124 18.53 8.66 0.91
N LEU A 125 19.48 9.58 1.04
CA LEU A 125 19.46 10.87 0.33
C LEU A 125 19.56 10.70 -1.19
N LEU A 126 20.42 9.79 -1.67
CA LEU A 126 20.50 9.46 -3.10
C LEU A 126 19.18 8.86 -3.61
N HIS A 127 18.55 8.00 -2.82
CA HIS A 127 17.25 7.43 -3.16
C HIS A 127 16.15 8.49 -3.19
N ALA A 128 16.11 9.41 -2.22
CA ALA A 128 15.18 10.54 -2.24
C ALA A 128 15.32 11.39 -3.52
N ARG A 129 16.55 11.63 -3.99
CA ARG A 129 16.80 12.29 -5.28
C ARG A 129 16.25 11.48 -6.46
N SER A 130 16.38 10.17 -6.44
CA SER A 130 15.79 9.28 -7.45
C SER A 130 14.25 9.38 -7.48
N LEU A 131 13.60 9.38 -6.32
CA LEU A 131 12.14 9.59 -6.22
C LEU A 131 11.74 10.95 -6.80
N ILE A 132 12.46 12.03 -6.47
CA ILE A 132 12.22 13.38 -6.99
C ILE A 132 12.36 13.44 -8.52
N ASN A 133 13.36 12.74 -9.07
CA ASN A 133 13.63 12.70 -10.50
C ASN A 133 12.74 11.71 -11.27
N SER A 134 11.91 10.95 -10.58
CA SER A 134 10.93 10.06 -11.21
C SER A 134 9.78 10.86 -11.85
N PRO A 135 9.07 10.30 -12.84
CA PRO A 135 7.96 10.98 -13.47
C PRO A 135 6.87 11.41 -12.48
N PRO A 136 6.27 12.61 -12.65
CA PRO A 136 5.01 12.95 -11.97
C PRO A 136 3.95 11.86 -12.17
N GLY A 137 3.23 11.57 -11.09
CA GLY A 137 2.26 10.50 -10.99
C GLY A 137 2.82 9.16 -10.50
N SER A 138 4.14 9.04 -10.32
CA SER A 138 4.71 7.84 -9.68
C SER A 138 4.36 7.75 -8.20
N ILE A 139 4.07 6.52 -7.74
CA ILE A 139 3.65 6.22 -6.38
C ILE A 139 4.44 5.02 -5.84
N TRP A 140 4.79 5.05 -4.57
CA TRP A 140 5.50 3.97 -3.89
C TRP A 140 4.86 3.67 -2.53
N LEU A 141 5.02 2.44 -2.08
CA LEU A 141 4.95 2.09 -0.67
C LEU A 141 6.35 2.22 -0.06
N GLY A 142 6.54 3.13 0.87
CA GLY A 142 7.74 3.24 1.69
C GLY A 142 7.63 2.36 2.93
N LEU A 143 8.61 1.49 3.14
CA LEU A 143 8.78 0.69 4.35
C LEU A 143 9.99 1.24 5.13
N LEU A 144 9.74 1.59 6.38
CA LEU A 144 10.65 2.34 7.23
C LEU A 144 10.98 1.52 8.46
N ARG A 145 12.26 1.53 8.85
CA ARG A 145 12.66 1.22 10.23
C ARG A 145 13.48 2.35 10.78
N GLY A 146 13.27 2.65 12.05
CA GLY A 146 14.08 3.62 12.74
C GLY A 146 14.35 3.26 14.18
N ARG A 147 15.06 4.18 14.83
CA ARG A 147 15.49 4.09 16.21
C ARG A 147 15.22 5.42 16.90
N ASP A 148 14.58 5.35 18.05
CA ASP A 148 14.35 6.49 18.92
C ASP A 148 15.60 6.81 19.75
N ALA A 149 15.61 7.98 20.39
CA ALA A 149 16.76 8.43 21.19
C ALA A 149 17.07 7.50 22.39
N ASP A 150 16.05 6.78 22.89
CA ASP A 150 16.19 5.79 23.96
C ASP A 150 16.70 4.42 23.46
N GLY A 151 16.96 4.28 22.17
CA GLY A 151 17.44 3.06 21.53
C GLY A 151 16.34 2.07 21.12
N SER A 152 15.08 2.33 21.45
CA SER A 152 13.95 1.53 20.99
C SER A 152 13.81 1.61 19.46
N THR A 153 13.30 0.54 18.86
CA THR A 153 13.16 0.44 17.41
C THR A 153 11.71 0.48 16.99
N TRP A 154 11.44 1.12 15.86
CA TRP A 154 10.10 1.23 15.29
C TRP A 154 10.10 0.82 13.82
N GLY A 155 8.91 0.45 13.33
CA GLY A 155 8.63 0.21 11.93
C GLY A 155 7.43 1.05 11.49
N HIS A 156 7.48 1.59 10.27
CA HIS A 156 6.38 2.36 9.71
C HIS A 156 6.21 2.10 8.21
N ALA A 157 5.01 2.32 7.69
CA ALA A 157 4.69 2.16 6.28
C ALA A 157 3.86 3.35 5.81
N VAL A 158 4.27 3.96 4.70
CA VAL A 158 3.65 5.18 4.16
C VAL A 158 3.58 5.13 2.64
N PRO A 159 2.51 5.62 2.01
CA PRO A 159 2.56 5.96 0.60
C PRO A 159 3.48 7.17 0.36
N ILE A 160 4.22 7.12 -0.73
CA ILE A 160 5.03 8.24 -1.24
C ILE A 160 4.52 8.55 -2.65
N LEU A 161 4.17 9.79 -2.91
CA LEU A 161 3.62 10.25 -4.18
C LEU A 161 4.53 11.31 -4.80
N ARG A 162 4.92 11.13 -6.06
CA ARG A 162 5.51 12.18 -6.87
C ARG A 162 4.39 12.94 -7.59
N THR A 163 4.03 14.14 -7.13
CA THR A 163 3.15 15.05 -7.88
C THR A 163 3.96 15.81 -8.92
N SER A 164 3.40 16.76 -9.66
CA SER A 164 4.24 17.67 -10.47
C SER A 164 5.06 18.66 -9.61
N GLN A 165 4.57 18.99 -8.41
CA GLN A 165 5.16 19.99 -7.51
C GLN A 165 6.26 19.43 -6.61
N GLY A 166 6.27 18.12 -6.37
CA GLY A 166 7.33 17.47 -5.60
C GLY A 166 6.92 16.12 -5.02
N ILE A 167 7.69 15.66 -4.05
CA ILE A 167 7.39 14.46 -3.26
C ILE A 167 6.43 14.82 -2.13
N VAL A 168 5.40 13.99 -1.98
CA VAL A 168 4.46 13.99 -0.86
C VAL A 168 4.61 12.66 -0.13
N VAL A 169 4.92 12.70 1.16
CA VAL A 169 4.89 11.54 2.05
C VAL A 169 3.53 11.56 2.75
N ILE A 170 2.72 10.52 2.55
CA ILE A 170 1.34 10.49 3.05
C ILE A 170 1.32 9.79 4.42
N PRO A 171 1.02 10.47 5.53
CA PRO A 171 1.06 9.85 6.84
C PRO A 171 -0.02 8.77 7.01
N THR A 172 0.33 7.71 7.72
CA THR A 172 -0.58 6.62 8.11
C THR A 172 -0.64 6.48 9.64
N ASN A 173 -1.54 5.62 10.14
CA ASN A 173 -1.73 5.35 11.58
C ASN A 173 -1.60 6.60 12.48
N SER A 174 -2.38 7.63 12.17
CA SER A 174 -2.32 8.95 12.80
C SER A 174 -3.62 9.29 13.54
N PRO A 175 -4.12 8.45 14.46
CA PRO A 175 -5.48 8.56 15.04
C PRO A 175 -5.75 9.90 15.74
N THR A 176 -4.72 10.52 16.30
CA THR A 176 -4.77 11.78 17.06
C THR A 176 -4.38 13.02 16.27
N MET A 177 -3.94 12.88 15.01
CA MET A 177 -3.51 14.02 14.21
C MET A 177 -4.70 14.91 13.81
N SER A 178 -4.54 16.22 13.95
CA SER A 178 -5.55 17.18 13.45
C SER A 178 -5.51 17.29 11.93
N LEU A 179 -6.64 17.64 11.30
CA LEU A 179 -6.71 17.84 9.85
C LEU A 179 -5.72 18.92 9.39
N ASN A 180 -5.58 20.01 10.14
CA ASN A 180 -4.64 21.09 9.80
C ASN A 180 -3.18 20.62 9.80
N THR A 181 -2.79 19.79 10.78
CA THR A 181 -1.45 19.18 10.79
C THR A 181 -1.29 18.20 9.63
N TYR A 182 -2.32 17.42 9.33
CA TYR A 182 -2.30 16.49 8.20
C TYR A 182 -2.12 17.22 6.86
N ILE A 183 -2.88 18.28 6.60
CA ILE A 183 -2.74 19.13 5.40
C ILE A 183 -1.30 19.64 5.27
N ARG A 184 -0.70 20.15 6.36
CA ARG A 184 0.70 20.64 6.34
C ARG A 184 1.70 19.53 6.02
N SER A 185 1.49 18.33 6.53
CA SER A 185 2.38 17.19 6.27
C SER A 185 2.37 16.75 4.79
N LEU A 186 1.31 17.06 4.06
CA LEU A 186 1.15 16.71 2.64
C LEU A 186 1.74 17.76 1.68
N ALA A 187 2.33 18.85 2.17
CA ALA A 187 2.91 19.88 1.32
C ALA A 187 4.04 19.30 0.45
N PRO A 188 4.01 19.38 -0.89
CA PRO A 188 5.05 18.78 -1.72
C PRO A 188 6.42 19.41 -1.49
N THR A 189 7.50 18.62 -1.62
CA THR A 189 8.88 19.10 -1.50
C THR A 189 9.77 18.56 -2.61
N MET A 190 10.74 19.38 -3.04
CA MET A 190 11.81 19.00 -3.96
C MET A 190 13.17 18.90 -3.23
N ASP A 191 13.22 19.14 -1.93
CA ASP A 191 14.44 18.98 -1.13
C ASP A 191 14.56 17.52 -0.66
N PRO A 192 15.59 16.77 -1.09
CA PRO A 192 15.80 15.40 -0.64
C PRO A 192 16.01 15.28 0.87
N ASN A 193 16.54 16.31 1.55
CA ASN A 193 16.67 16.27 3.01
C ASN A 193 15.31 16.33 3.67
N GLU A 194 14.43 17.22 3.21
CA GLU A 194 13.07 17.32 3.71
C GLU A 194 12.26 16.05 3.44
N VAL A 195 12.46 15.36 2.31
CA VAL A 195 11.88 14.03 2.09
C VAL A 195 12.29 13.06 3.19
N ILE A 196 13.58 13.00 3.53
CA ILE A 196 14.05 12.09 4.59
C ILE A 196 13.56 12.53 5.97
N ASN A 197 13.56 13.84 6.28
CA ASN A 197 13.08 14.35 7.57
C ASN A 197 11.62 13.95 7.83
N ARG A 198 10.78 13.95 6.79
CA ARG A 198 9.38 13.51 6.89
C ARG A 198 9.23 12.01 7.09
N LEU A 199 10.11 11.20 6.51
CA LEU A 199 10.16 9.75 6.75
C LEU A 199 10.70 9.43 8.15
N GLU A 200 11.55 10.29 8.70
CA GLU A 200 12.11 10.17 10.06
C GLU A 200 11.09 10.49 11.16
N ASN A 201 10.19 11.45 10.91
CA ASN A 201 9.13 11.86 11.83
C ASN A 201 9.62 12.12 13.27
N GLY A 202 10.80 12.75 13.40
CA GLY A 202 11.41 13.09 14.70
C GLY A 202 12.38 12.06 15.27
N SER A 203 12.54 10.91 14.61
CA SER A 203 13.43 9.82 15.05
C SER A 203 14.45 9.45 13.96
N THR A 204 15.49 8.68 14.31
CA THR A 204 16.53 8.33 13.31
C THR A 204 16.04 7.21 12.40
N LEU A 205 15.95 7.47 11.09
CA LEU A 205 15.62 6.44 10.11
C LEU A 205 16.86 5.58 9.86
N THR A 206 16.76 4.28 10.11
CA THR A 206 17.87 3.32 9.95
C THR A 206 17.77 2.53 8.66
N GLU A 207 16.55 2.24 8.19
CA GLU A 207 16.31 1.48 6.96
C GLU A 207 15.18 2.09 6.14
N LEU A 208 15.36 2.14 4.82
CA LEU A 208 14.34 2.53 3.86
C LEU A 208 14.29 1.52 2.71
N THR A 209 13.09 1.02 2.42
CA THR A 209 12.78 0.27 1.19
C THR A 209 11.57 0.90 0.53
N THR A 210 11.58 1.06 -0.79
CA THR A 210 10.40 1.50 -1.55
C THR A 210 9.94 0.42 -2.50
N ILE A 211 8.64 0.19 -2.56
CA ILE A 211 8.00 -0.79 -3.43
C ILE A 211 7.08 -0.03 -4.40
N GLN A 212 7.24 -0.25 -5.71
CA GLN A 212 6.56 0.50 -6.76
C GLN A 212 5.69 -0.42 -7.64
N PRO A 213 4.46 0.00 -8.02
CA PRO A 213 3.71 -0.70 -9.05
C PRO A 213 4.27 -0.29 -10.44
N VAL A 214 4.73 -1.26 -11.21
CA VAL A 214 5.36 -0.99 -12.52
C VAL A 214 4.40 -1.18 -13.69
N ARG A 215 3.47 -2.13 -13.61
CA ARG A 215 2.39 -2.33 -14.58
C ARG A 215 1.22 -3.07 -13.96
N ILE A 216 0.10 -3.14 -14.66
CA ILE A 216 -0.99 -4.07 -14.35
C ILE A 216 -0.62 -5.41 -14.99
N TYR A 217 -0.90 -6.55 -14.34
CA TYR A 217 -0.75 -7.84 -15.01
C TYR A 217 -1.70 -7.94 -16.21
N ASP A 218 -1.18 -8.22 -17.40
CA ASP A 218 -1.97 -8.44 -18.63
C ASP A 218 -2.83 -9.71 -18.60
N ILE A 219 -2.65 -10.57 -17.59
CA ILE A 219 -3.52 -11.70 -17.31
C ILE A 219 -4.16 -11.52 -15.94
N PRO A 220 -5.24 -10.75 -15.84
CA PRO A 220 -6.02 -10.68 -14.63
C PRO A 220 -6.61 -12.07 -14.41
N PHE A 221 -6.37 -12.68 -13.25
CA PHE A 221 -7.12 -13.85 -12.83
C PHE A 221 -8.64 -13.60 -12.88
N SER A 222 -9.06 -12.34 -12.79
CA SER A 222 -10.44 -11.87 -13.00
C SER A 222 -10.95 -11.95 -14.45
N LEU A 223 -10.08 -12.06 -15.46
CA LEU A 223 -10.48 -12.39 -16.84
C LEU A 223 -10.68 -13.90 -17.04
N THR A 224 -10.16 -14.73 -16.14
CA THR A 224 -10.30 -16.20 -16.20
C THR A 224 -11.33 -16.73 -15.20
N VAL A 225 -11.59 -16.00 -14.10
CA VAL A 225 -12.43 -16.44 -12.98
C VAL A 225 -13.30 -15.27 -12.48
N SER A 226 -14.62 -15.40 -12.58
CA SER A 226 -15.58 -14.46 -11.95
C SER A 226 -15.62 -14.66 -10.45
N THR A 227 -15.41 -13.59 -9.67
CA THR A 227 -15.51 -13.59 -8.20
C THR A 227 -16.68 -12.76 -7.67
N ARG A 228 -17.47 -12.14 -8.56
CA ARG A 228 -18.52 -11.19 -8.18
C ARG A 228 -19.90 -11.83 -8.11
N ASP A 229 -20.27 -12.59 -9.15
CA ASP A 229 -21.53 -13.34 -9.23
C ASP A 229 -21.31 -14.66 -9.99
N CYS A 230 -21.77 -15.76 -9.40
CA CYS A 230 -21.50 -17.14 -9.83
C CYS A 230 -22.28 -17.61 -11.06
N THR A 231 -22.68 -16.73 -11.99
CA THR A 231 -23.55 -17.09 -13.12
C THR A 231 -22.81 -17.64 -14.34
N GLY A 232 -21.51 -17.36 -14.48
CA GLY A 232 -20.80 -17.64 -15.72
C GLY A 232 -21.25 -16.72 -16.86
N ASP A 233 -21.82 -15.54 -16.57
CA ASP A 233 -22.30 -14.64 -17.61
C ASP A 233 -21.14 -14.09 -18.46
N GLY A 234 -21.17 -14.48 -19.73
CA GLY A 234 -20.17 -14.24 -20.77
C GLY A 234 -19.84 -15.54 -21.50
N ASP A 235 -19.93 -15.51 -22.83
CA ASP A 235 -19.76 -16.69 -23.68
C ASP A 235 -18.39 -17.37 -23.40
N GLY A 236 -18.41 -18.66 -23.04
CA GLY A 236 -17.21 -19.45 -22.71
C GLY A 236 -16.69 -19.38 -21.26
N ARG A 237 -17.38 -18.72 -20.32
CA ARG A 237 -16.91 -18.62 -18.92
C ARG A 237 -17.34 -19.83 -18.08
N ARG A 238 -16.48 -20.28 -17.15
CA ARG A 238 -16.74 -21.40 -16.22
C ARG A 238 -16.60 -20.94 -14.77
N GLY A 239 -17.58 -21.25 -13.92
CA GLY A 239 -17.54 -21.00 -12.47
C GLY A 239 -17.88 -22.27 -11.69
N SER A 240 -17.11 -22.58 -10.65
CA SER A 240 -17.27 -23.82 -9.86
C SER A 240 -17.81 -23.60 -8.44
N GLY A 241 -18.01 -22.35 -8.02
CA GLY A 241 -18.49 -22.00 -6.67
C GLY A 241 -17.56 -22.45 -5.52
N ARG A 242 -16.31 -22.83 -5.82
CA ARG A 242 -15.33 -23.33 -4.84
C ARG A 242 -14.05 -22.50 -4.92
N TYR A 243 -13.34 -22.37 -3.79
CA TYR A 243 -11.99 -21.79 -3.77
C TYR A 243 -11.07 -22.63 -4.67
N PRO A 244 -10.24 -22.01 -5.53
CA PRO A 244 -9.25 -22.75 -6.30
C PRO A 244 -8.31 -23.49 -5.34
N THR A 245 -8.26 -24.81 -5.43
CA THR A 245 -7.19 -25.59 -4.82
C THR A 245 -6.00 -25.58 -5.78
N SER A 246 -4.77 -25.69 -5.26
CA SER A 246 -3.56 -25.75 -6.10
C SER A 246 -3.57 -26.90 -7.11
N SER A 247 -4.44 -27.89 -6.92
CA SER A 247 -4.73 -28.98 -7.86
C SER A 247 -5.63 -28.60 -9.04
N LEU A 248 -6.35 -27.47 -8.96
CA LEU A 248 -7.29 -27.00 -9.98
C LEU A 248 -6.71 -25.89 -10.88
N ILE A 249 -5.50 -25.39 -10.56
CA ILE A 249 -4.78 -24.42 -11.37
C ILE A 249 -3.75 -25.19 -12.19
N ASN A 250 -4.05 -25.42 -13.47
CA ASN A 250 -3.19 -26.02 -14.51
C ASN A 250 -2.01 -26.85 -14.00
N GLN A 251 -2.26 -28.13 -13.67
CA GLN A 251 -1.21 -29.12 -13.49
C GLN A 251 -0.91 -29.76 -14.84
N CYS A 252 0.23 -29.41 -15.46
CA CYS A 252 0.83 -30.23 -16.50
C CYS A 252 1.52 -31.42 -15.82
N SER A 253 1.61 -32.56 -16.51
CA SER A 253 2.18 -33.84 -16.02
C SER A 253 3.66 -33.82 -15.62
N GLY A 254 4.26 -32.64 -15.44
CA GLY A 254 5.63 -32.45 -14.97
C GLY A 254 6.00 -31.06 -14.44
N GLY A 255 5.04 -30.16 -14.14
CA GLY A 255 5.37 -28.82 -13.58
C GLY A 255 4.39 -27.69 -13.91
N ARG A 256 4.81 -26.44 -13.61
CA ARG A 256 4.04 -25.21 -13.88
C ARG A 256 3.98 -24.95 -15.39
N CYS A 257 2.77 -24.88 -15.96
CA CYS A 257 2.60 -24.50 -17.35
C CYS A 257 2.78 -22.98 -17.52
N ILE A 258 3.52 -22.55 -18.54
CA ILE A 258 3.52 -21.16 -19.01
C ILE A 258 2.24 -20.95 -19.82
N LEU A 259 1.45 -19.93 -19.49
CA LEU A 259 0.32 -19.50 -20.31
C LEU A 259 0.89 -18.93 -21.63
N GLN A 260 0.54 -19.54 -22.75
CA GLN A 260 0.64 -18.96 -24.10
C GLN A 260 -0.66 -18.25 -24.45
#